data_AF-A0A098S9S3-F1
#
_entry.id   AF-A0A098S9S3-F1
#
_cell.length_a   1.000
_cell.length_b   1.000
_cell.length_c   1.000
_cell.angle_alpha   90.00
_cell.angle_beta   90.00
_cell.angle_gamma   90.00
#
_symmetry.space_group_name_H-M   'P 1'
#
loop_
_entity.id
_entity.type
_entity.pdbx_description
1 polymer ?
#
loop_
_entity_poly.entity_id
_entity_poly.type
_entity_poly.pdbx_seq_one_letter_code
_entity_poly.pdbx_strand_id
1 'polypeptide(L)'
;MTYKAIFSGHFEFGTERSYQKMVDMFEHRSENYYRNAILLNGEEVFDEKSQSLHVPRHIAQAATSKEWNNTINILNFVADYAIAGSFSAWMVNDGQVVKHHFIEPNSDKAAVQAFLKGRELVQEEGREKEAMKALSRAIDKYERHAKAYERRGFVNQQLRNYQDAIYDYSKSIDINPNAAEPYLGRALVYIVKEDYAAAAADLVMAIKGSIPLQPMFWQSRRIKGECHLKLKQWDKAEFELKFVTKRQFTEDDPNYKWRKRALCNYGIALFEQQKYQDALKAFDGALSINTGLEVPQSELLLYRGMTLQQLGESGFQQVWEEAANYGSERAAELLQAI
;
A
#
# COMPACT_ATOMS: atom_id res chain seq x y z
N MET A 1 -22.50 -3.14 22.96
CA MET A 1 -21.45 -3.76 22.13
C MET A 1 -20.38 -2.72 21.85
N THR A 2 -19.12 -3.07 22.04
CA THR A 2 -17.96 -2.21 21.75
C THR A 2 -17.17 -2.78 20.58
N TYR A 3 -16.44 -1.93 19.88
CA TYR A 3 -15.68 -2.25 18.69
C TYR A 3 -14.27 -1.70 18.80
N LYS A 4 -13.36 -2.24 17.99
CA LYS A 4 -12.08 -1.57 17.73
C LYS A 4 -12.27 -0.54 16.63
N ALA A 5 -11.98 0.72 16.89
CA ALA A 5 -12.00 1.79 15.89
C ALA A 5 -10.57 2.25 15.58
N ILE A 6 -10.29 2.47 14.30
CA ILE A 6 -8.99 2.93 13.81
C ILE A 6 -9.22 4.17 12.96
N PHE A 7 -8.52 5.26 13.25
CA PHE A 7 -8.54 6.50 12.48
C PHE A 7 -7.14 6.83 11.99
N SER A 8 -7.04 7.25 10.73
CA SER A 8 -5.78 7.72 10.16
C SER A 8 -6.08 8.75 9.07
N GLY A 9 -5.38 9.86 9.07
CA GLY A 9 -5.63 10.91 8.11
C GLY A 9 -4.93 12.22 8.40
N HIS A 10 -5.15 13.15 7.49
CA HIS A 10 -4.58 14.48 7.51
C HIS A 10 -5.52 15.48 6.85
N PHE A 11 -5.72 16.66 7.43
CA PHE A 11 -6.43 17.78 6.80
C PHE A 11 -5.60 19.06 6.90
N GLU A 12 -5.65 19.86 5.85
CA GLU A 12 -4.97 21.15 5.72
C GLU A 12 -6.02 22.26 5.62
N PHE A 13 -5.80 23.42 6.26
CA PHE A 13 -6.78 24.53 6.29
C PHE A 13 -6.36 25.76 5.49
N GLY A 14 -5.14 25.78 4.97
CA GLY A 14 -4.63 26.78 4.03
C GLY A 14 -4.21 28.11 4.64
N THR A 15 -4.85 28.57 5.72
CA THR A 15 -4.45 29.79 6.44
C THR A 15 -4.58 29.59 7.95
N GLU A 16 -3.76 30.32 8.71
CA GLU A 16 -3.80 30.34 10.18
C GLU A 16 -5.19 30.69 10.72
N ARG A 17 -5.84 31.69 10.10
CA ARG A 17 -7.21 32.09 10.46
C ARG A 17 -8.22 30.96 10.27
N SER A 18 -8.14 30.24 9.16
CA SER A 18 -9.03 29.10 8.89
C SER A 18 -8.73 27.94 9.84
N TYR A 19 -7.46 27.69 10.14
CA TYR A 19 -7.02 26.69 11.11
C TYR A 19 -7.57 27.00 12.50
N GLN A 20 -7.32 28.19 13.05
CA GLN A 20 -7.76 28.55 14.40
C GLN A 20 -9.28 28.50 14.53
N LYS A 21 -10.00 29.03 13.53
CA LYS A 21 -11.46 28.93 13.50
C LYS A 21 -11.93 27.47 13.54
N MET A 22 -11.24 26.58 12.84
CA MET A 22 -11.59 25.16 12.84
C MET A 22 -11.30 24.51 14.20
N VAL A 23 -10.19 24.82 14.86
CA VAL A 23 -9.90 24.36 16.22
C VAL A 23 -11.04 24.76 17.17
N ASP A 24 -11.41 26.04 17.19
CA ASP A 24 -12.49 26.56 18.06
C ASP A 24 -13.84 25.87 17.77
N MET A 25 -14.18 25.68 16.49
CA MET A 25 -15.43 25.02 16.09
C MET A 25 -15.42 23.51 16.39
N PHE A 26 -14.26 22.85 16.34
CA PHE A 26 -14.10 21.45 16.71
C PHE A 26 -14.37 21.28 18.21
N GLU A 27 -13.69 22.04 19.05
CA GLU A 27 -13.85 21.97 20.51
C GLU A 27 -15.29 22.28 20.93
N HIS A 28 -15.85 23.36 20.39
CA HIS A 28 -17.24 23.72 20.67
C HIS A 28 -18.22 22.60 20.32
N ARG A 29 -18.04 21.93 19.17
CA ARG A 29 -18.91 20.82 18.76
C ARG A 29 -18.67 19.56 19.58
N SER A 30 -17.42 19.22 19.87
CA SER A 30 -17.06 18.10 20.73
C SER A 30 -17.82 18.19 22.06
N GLU A 31 -17.73 19.35 22.72
CA GLU A 31 -18.36 19.59 24.01
C GLU A 31 -19.90 19.70 23.90
N ASN A 32 -20.41 20.60 23.05
CA ASN A 32 -21.81 21.01 23.12
C ASN A 32 -22.75 20.09 22.32
N TYR A 33 -22.26 19.48 21.23
CA TYR A 33 -23.08 18.67 20.33
C TYR A 33 -22.91 17.19 20.67
N TYR A 34 -21.69 16.76 20.98
CA TYR A 34 -21.37 15.36 21.22
C TYR A 34 -21.14 15.02 22.70
N ARG A 35 -21.09 16.03 23.60
CA ARG A 35 -20.82 15.84 25.04
C ARG A 35 -19.53 15.07 25.29
N ASN A 36 -18.50 15.39 24.50
CA ASN A 36 -17.19 14.73 24.46
C ASN A 36 -17.24 13.22 24.15
N ALA A 37 -18.37 12.70 23.66
CA ALA A 37 -18.49 11.31 23.21
C ALA A 37 -17.97 11.15 21.77
N ILE A 38 -16.69 11.49 21.56
CA ILE A 38 -15.92 11.27 20.33
C ILE A 38 -14.62 10.54 20.66
N LEU A 39 -13.94 10.00 19.64
CA LEU A 39 -12.76 9.14 19.79
C LEU A 39 -11.45 9.88 19.47
N LEU A 40 -11.49 11.19 19.25
CA LEU A 40 -10.32 12.02 18.94
C LEU A 40 -10.29 13.20 19.91
N ASN A 41 -9.10 13.50 20.42
CA ASN A 41 -8.83 14.65 21.28
C ASN A 41 -8.27 15.80 20.44
N GLY A 42 -8.91 16.97 20.44
CA GLY A 42 -8.47 18.11 19.62
C GLY A 42 -7.04 18.57 19.93
N GLU A 43 -6.65 18.56 21.21
CA GLU A 43 -5.30 18.93 21.65
C GLU A 43 -4.20 18.00 21.08
N GLU A 44 -4.57 16.76 20.76
CA GLU A 44 -3.63 15.76 20.22
C GLU A 44 -3.58 15.76 18.69
N VAL A 45 -4.68 16.14 18.04
CA VAL A 45 -4.83 15.96 16.59
C VAL A 45 -4.63 17.24 15.80
N PHE A 46 -4.73 18.42 16.41
CA PHE A 46 -4.41 19.68 15.74
C PHE A 46 -2.95 20.08 15.99
N ASP A 47 -2.23 20.38 14.91
CA ASP A 47 -0.84 20.84 14.96
C ASP A 47 -0.75 22.29 14.45
N GLU A 48 -0.44 23.20 15.37
CA GLU A 48 -0.32 24.63 15.11
C GLU A 48 0.82 24.95 14.15
N LYS A 49 1.94 24.22 14.22
CA LYS A 49 3.11 24.48 13.37
C LYS A 49 2.82 24.19 11.91
N SER A 50 2.08 23.11 11.66
CA SER A 50 1.71 22.71 10.30
C SER A 50 0.33 23.23 9.89
N GLN A 51 -0.39 23.93 10.77
CA GLN A 51 -1.76 24.44 10.56
C GLN A 51 -2.70 23.35 10.01
N SER A 52 -2.61 22.17 10.60
CA SER A 52 -3.24 20.96 10.09
C SER A 52 -3.91 20.15 11.20
N LEU A 53 -4.81 19.26 10.81
CA LEU A 53 -5.30 18.19 11.67
C LEU A 53 -4.62 16.91 11.21
N HIS A 54 -3.78 16.32 12.06
CA HIS A 54 -2.96 15.17 11.75
C HIS A 54 -3.22 14.01 12.71
N VAL A 55 -3.61 12.86 12.16
CA VAL A 55 -3.76 11.59 12.90
C VAL A 55 -2.96 10.53 12.17
N PRO A 56 -1.69 10.26 12.56
CA PRO A 56 -0.90 9.21 11.94
C PRO A 56 -1.62 7.86 12.04
N ARG A 57 -2.05 7.51 13.25
CA ARG A 57 -2.88 6.35 13.57
C ARG A 57 -3.41 6.45 14.99
N HIS A 58 -4.72 6.53 15.15
CA HIS A 58 -5.39 6.43 16.45
C HIS A 58 -6.15 5.10 16.52
N ILE A 59 -6.05 4.38 17.64
CA ILE A 59 -6.73 3.09 17.86
C ILE A 59 -7.50 3.15 19.18
N ALA A 60 -8.83 3.14 19.09
CA ALA A 60 -9.71 2.99 20.25
C ALA A 60 -10.15 1.51 20.36
N GLN A 61 -9.84 0.85 21.48
CA GLN A 61 -10.11 -0.59 21.64
C GLN A 61 -11.57 -0.92 22.00
N ALA A 62 -12.30 0.04 22.58
CA ALA A 62 -13.64 -0.16 23.11
C ALA A 62 -14.62 0.95 22.68
N ALA A 63 -14.62 1.27 21.39
CA ALA A 63 -15.49 2.30 20.82
C ALA A 63 -16.95 1.83 20.76
N THR A 64 -17.88 2.65 21.22
CA THR A 64 -19.32 2.45 21.00
C THR A 64 -19.75 2.91 19.62
N SER A 65 -20.90 2.41 19.12
CA SER A 65 -21.49 2.91 17.86
C SER A 65 -21.79 4.41 17.90
N LYS A 66 -22.10 4.96 19.08
CA LYS A 66 -22.38 6.38 19.26
C LYS A 66 -21.11 7.21 19.09
N GLU A 67 -20.04 6.85 19.78
CA GLU A 67 -18.76 7.57 19.66
C GLU A 67 -18.19 7.47 18.25
N TRP A 68 -18.32 6.31 17.61
CA TRP A 68 -17.99 6.15 16.19
C TRP A 68 -18.74 7.15 15.32
N ASN A 69 -20.08 7.16 15.37
CA ASN A 69 -20.89 8.04 14.54
C ASN A 69 -20.60 9.52 14.82
N ASN A 70 -20.43 9.90 16.09
CA ASN A 70 -20.07 11.27 16.47
C ASN A 70 -18.70 11.67 15.89
N THR A 71 -17.71 10.78 15.96
CA THR A 71 -16.36 11.01 15.42
C THR A 71 -16.38 11.14 13.90
N ILE A 72 -17.15 10.31 13.20
CA ILE A 72 -17.32 10.44 11.74
C ILE A 72 -18.01 11.78 11.40
N ASN A 73 -19.04 12.16 12.14
CA ASN A 73 -19.76 13.41 11.89
C ASN A 73 -18.89 14.65 12.10
N ILE A 74 -18.08 14.69 13.16
CA ILE A 74 -17.18 15.83 13.39
C ILE A 74 -16.06 15.87 12.33
N LEU A 75 -15.53 14.72 11.89
CA LEU A 75 -14.54 14.68 10.81
C LEU A 75 -15.10 15.13 9.46
N ASN A 76 -16.34 14.77 9.12
CA ASN A 76 -17.03 15.30 7.93
C ASN A 76 -17.18 16.83 8.02
N PHE A 77 -17.59 17.32 9.19
CA PHE A 77 -17.68 18.76 9.44
C PHE A 77 -16.32 19.45 9.26
N VAL A 78 -15.22 18.87 9.77
CA VAL A 78 -13.86 19.40 9.54
C VAL A 78 -13.51 19.42 8.05
N ALA A 79 -13.86 18.37 7.31
CA ALA A 79 -13.55 18.25 5.88
C ALA A 79 -14.18 19.36 5.02
N ASP A 80 -15.35 19.88 5.40
CA ASP A 80 -15.99 21.02 4.72
C ASP A 80 -15.12 22.30 4.77
N TYR A 81 -14.34 22.47 5.84
CA TYR A 81 -13.46 23.62 6.05
C TYR A 81 -12.05 23.39 5.52
N ALA A 82 -11.60 22.15 5.41
CA ALA A 82 -10.30 21.80 4.85
C ALA A 82 -10.18 22.20 3.36
N ILE A 83 -8.96 22.44 2.92
CA ILE A 83 -8.59 22.76 1.52
C ILE A 83 -7.88 21.59 0.83
N ALA A 84 -7.30 20.67 1.61
CA ALA A 84 -6.66 19.45 1.11
C ALA A 84 -6.63 18.38 2.21
N GLY A 85 -6.34 17.13 1.81
CA GLY A 85 -6.17 16.00 2.72
C GLY A 85 -7.30 14.97 2.65
N SER A 86 -7.28 14.01 3.56
CA SER A 86 -8.34 13.02 3.76
C SER A 86 -8.18 12.26 5.06
N PHE A 87 -9.27 11.62 5.48
CA PHE A 87 -9.30 10.67 6.57
C PHE A 87 -9.86 9.33 6.11
N SER A 88 -9.34 8.26 6.68
CA SER A 88 -9.94 6.94 6.66
C SER A 88 -10.20 6.47 8.08
N ALA A 89 -11.36 5.86 8.28
CA ALA A 89 -11.79 5.28 9.53
C ALA A 89 -12.26 3.85 9.31
N TRP A 90 -11.81 2.93 10.15
CA TRP A 90 -12.24 1.53 10.16
C TRP A 90 -12.83 1.14 11.50
N MET A 91 -14.00 0.51 11.48
CA MET A 91 -14.57 -0.16 12.63
C MET A 91 -14.41 -1.66 12.44
N VAL A 92 -13.82 -2.32 13.42
CA VAL A 92 -13.41 -3.72 13.36
C VAL A 92 -14.09 -4.49 14.49
N ASN A 93 -14.64 -5.66 14.16
CA ASN A 93 -15.15 -6.64 15.10
C ASN A 93 -14.52 -8.01 14.79
N ASP A 94 -13.94 -8.68 15.79
CA ASP A 94 -13.33 -10.01 15.64
C ASP A 94 -12.37 -10.14 14.43
N GLY A 95 -11.58 -9.08 14.20
CA GLY A 95 -10.60 -9.02 13.11
C GLY A 95 -11.17 -8.71 11.73
N GLN A 96 -12.49 -8.51 11.60
CA GLN A 96 -13.16 -8.15 10.35
C GLN A 96 -13.58 -6.68 10.34
N VAL A 97 -13.42 -6.01 9.20
CA VAL A 97 -13.91 -4.64 9.01
C VAL A 97 -15.43 -4.68 8.84
N VAL A 98 -16.15 -4.11 9.80
CA VAL A 98 -17.61 -3.99 9.76
C VAL A 98 -18.09 -2.65 9.20
N LYS A 99 -17.25 -1.60 9.29
CA LYS A 99 -17.49 -0.31 8.63
C LYS A 99 -16.17 0.30 8.17
N HIS A 100 -16.20 0.95 7.01
CA HIS A 100 -15.12 1.79 6.51
C HIS A 100 -15.71 3.12 6.03
N HIS A 101 -15.15 4.23 6.48
CA HIS A 101 -15.49 5.57 6.00
C HIS A 101 -14.24 6.26 5.47
N PHE A 102 -14.36 6.83 4.28
CA PHE A 102 -13.37 7.71 3.69
C PHE A 102 -13.96 9.13 3.64
N ILE A 103 -13.20 10.10 4.11
CA ILE A 103 -13.63 11.50 4.29
C ILE A 103 -12.60 12.39 3.59
N GLU A 104 -13.06 13.31 2.76
CA GLU A 104 -12.20 14.28 2.09
C GLU A 104 -12.95 15.59 1.82
N PRO A 105 -12.23 16.69 1.56
CA PRO A 105 -12.87 17.96 1.23
C PRO A 105 -13.66 17.86 -0.08
N ASN A 106 -14.89 18.39 -0.08
CA ASN A 106 -15.76 18.48 -1.27
C ASN A 106 -16.41 19.87 -1.43
N SER A 107 -15.69 20.92 -1.05
CA SER A 107 -16.15 22.31 -1.12
C SER A 107 -15.86 22.99 -2.47
N ASP A 108 -16.48 24.14 -2.72
CA ASP A 108 -16.27 24.95 -3.94
C ASP A 108 -14.89 25.64 -4.02
N LYS A 109 -14.00 25.40 -3.04
CA LYS A 109 -12.65 25.97 -3.05
C LYS A 109 -11.90 25.50 -4.29
N ALA A 110 -11.21 26.44 -4.94
CA ALA A 110 -10.55 26.18 -6.22
C ALA A 110 -9.54 25.03 -6.18
N ALA A 111 -8.78 24.88 -5.08
CA ALA A 111 -7.85 23.77 -4.90
C ALA A 111 -8.58 22.41 -4.84
N VAL A 112 -9.66 22.35 -4.07
CA VAL A 112 -10.50 21.15 -3.88
C VAL A 112 -11.10 20.72 -5.22
N GLN A 113 -11.78 21.62 -5.92
CA GLN A 113 -12.41 21.32 -7.21
C GLN A 113 -11.39 20.90 -8.28
N ALA A 114 -10.23 21.55 -8.32
CA ALA A 114 -9.16 21.18 -9.24
C ALA A 114 -8.61 19.78 -8.92
N PHE A 115 -8.45 19.43 -7.64
CA PHE A 115 -8.00 18.10 -7.22
C PHE A 115 -9.03 17.02 -7.54
N LEU A 116 -10.30 17.25 -7.21
CA LEU A 116 -11.39 16.29 -7.47
C LEU A 116 -11.49 15.98 -8.97
N LYS A 117 -11.48 17.02 -9.81
CA LYS A 117 -11.44 16.87 -11.27
C LYS A 117 -10.19 16.12 -11.72
N GLY A 118 -9.02 16.51 -11.22
CA GLY A 118 -7.76 15.84 -11.56
C GLY A 118 -7.79 14.35 -11.24
N ARG A 119 -8.29 13.97 -10.07
CA ARG A 119 -8.42 12.59 -9.63
C ARG A 119 -9.41 11.77 -10.47
N GLU A 120 -10.53 12.37 -10.85
CA GLU A 120 -11.50 11.72 -11.76
C GLU A 120 -10.84 11.40 -13.10
N LEU A 121 -10.17 12.38 -13.70
CA LEU A 121 -9.46 12.22 -14.98
C LEU A 121 -8.34 11.17 -14.95
N VAL A 122 -7.73 10.91 -13.79
CA VAL A 122 -6.74 9.83 -13.63
C VAL A 122 -7.35 8.44 -13.89
N GLN A 123 -8.66 8.27 -13.68
CA GLN A 123 -9.35 7.00 -13.92
C GLN A 123 -9.77 6.81 -15.39
N GLU A 124 -9.65 7.85 -16.22
CA GLU A 124 -10.04 7.82 -17.63
C GLU A 124 -8.82 7.59 -18.54
N GLU A 125 -8.87 6.55 -19.35
CA GLU A 125 -7.80 6.23 -20.32
C GLU A 125 -7.62 7.37 -21.35
N GLY A 126 -6.37 7.76 -21.60
CA GLY A 126 -6.03 8.79 -22.60
C GLY A 126 -6.23 10.24 -22.13
N ARG A 127 -6.61 10.46 -20.86
CA ARG A 127 -6.84 11.79 -20.26
C ARG A 127 -5.67 12.29 -19.44
N GLU A 128 -4.50 11.67 -19.54
CA GLU A 128 -3.34 11.93 -18.68
C GLU A 128 -2.91 13.41 -18.70
N LYS A 129 -2.91 14.04 -19.88
CA LYS A 129 -2.55 15.46 -20.03
C LYS A 129 -3.53 16.38 -19.30
N GLU A 130 -4.81 16.05 -19.29
CA GLU A 130 -5.84 16.85 -18.63
C GLU A 130 -5.84 16.63 -17.12
N ALA A 131 -5.62 15.39 -16.68
CA ALA A 131 -5.36 15.06 -15.29
C ALA A 131 -4.16 15.85 -14.76
N MET A 132 -3.02 15.84 -15.47
CA MET A 132 -1.83 16.64 -15.13
C MET A 132 -2.14 18.12 -14.96
N LYS A 133 -2.92 18.70 -15.88
CA LYS A 133 -3.30 20.12 -15.84
C LYS A 133 -4.19 20.44 -14.63
N ALA A 134 -5.19 19.60 -14.34
CA ALA A 134 -6.08 19.79 -13.20
C ALA A 134 -5.35 19.62 -11.87
N LEU A 135 -4.49 18.61 -11.73
CA LEU A 135 -3.67 18.38 -10.55
C LEU A 135 -2.65 19.50 -10.33
N SER A 136 -2.01 20.00 -11.39
CA SER A 136 -1.12 21.16 -11.29
C SER A 136 -1.86 22.40 -10.84
N ARG A 137 -3.08 22.63 -11.34
CA ARG A 137 -3.94 23.72 -10.85
C ARG A 137 -4.29 23.57 -9.36
N ALA A 138 -4.50 22.35 -8.86
CA ALA A 138 -4.73 22.13 -7.43
C ALA A 138 -3.51 22.53 -6.59
N ILE A 139 -2.31 22.16 -7.06
CA ILE A 139 -1.02 22.53 -6.45
C ILE A 139 -0.79 24.05 -6.51
N ASP A 140 -1.07 24.70 -7.64
CA ASP A 140 -0.93 26.16 -7.79
C ASP A 140 -1.87 26.92 -6.84
N LYS A 141 -3.03 26.34 -6.51
CA LYS A 141 -3.98 26.92 -5.55
C LYS A 141 -3.64 26.60 -4.10
N TYR A 142 -2.94 25.49 -3.85
CA TYR A 142 -2.42 25.15 -2.54
C TYR A 142 -1.16 24.29 -2.66
N GLU A 143 0.00 24.91 -2.45
CA GLU A 143 1.30 24.26 -2.67
C GLU A 143 1.58 23.09 -1.72
N ARG A 144 0.86 23.01 -0.60
CA ARG A 144 0.92 21.89 0.36
C ARG A 144 -0.15 20.83 0.09
N HIS A 145 -0.59 20.66 -1.15
CA HIS A 145 -1.60 19.66 -1.51
C HIS A 145 -0.98 18.27 -1.77
N ALA A 146 -0.60 17.55 -0.71
CA ALA A 146 0.07 16.23 -0.79
C ALA A 146 -0.57 15.25 -1.79
N LYS A 147 -1.90 15.05 -1.73
CA LYS A 147 -2.59 14.15 -2.65
C LYS A 147 -2.55 14.57 -4.12
N ALA A 148 -2.45 15.86 -4.42
CA ALA A 148 -2.38 16.32 -5.80
C ALA A 148 -1.01 15.98 -6.38
N TYR A 149 0.05 16.15 -5.59
CA TYR A 149 1.38 15.64 -5.94
C TYR A 149 1.37 14.12 -6.11
N GLU A 150 0.83 13.35 -5.16
CA GLU A 150 0.79 11.88 -5.28
C GLU A 150 0.09 11.42 -6.57
N ARG A 151 -1.10 11.97 -6.88
CA ARG A 151 -1.82 11.64 -8.10
C ARG A 151 -1.08 12.11 -9.36
N ARG A 152 -0.41 13.26 -9.31
CA ARG A 152 0.39 13.76 -10.45
C ARG A 152 1.62 12.88 -10.68
N GLY A 153 2.25 12.41 -9.61
CA GLY A 153 3.32 11.43 -9.64
C GLY A 153 2.88 10.11 -10.26
N PHE A 154 1.67 9.64 -9.94
CA PHE A 154 1.08 8.47 -10.59
C PHE A 154 0.90 8.67 -12.10
N VAL A 155 0.38 9.82 -12.53
CA VAL A 155 0.25 10.11 -13.97
C VAL A 155 1.60 10.18 -14.66
N ASN A 156 2.59 10.84 -14.04
CA ASN A 156 3.96 10.87 -14.54
C ASN A 156 4.56 9.46 -14.65
N GLN A 157 4.29 8.58 -13.69
CA GLN A 157 4.71 7.18 -13.76
C GLN A 157 4.09 6.45 -14.95
N GLN A 158 2.78 6.61 -15.21
CA GLN A 158 2.11 5.99 -16.36
C GLN A 158 2.68 6.50 -17.69
N LEU A 159 3.00 7.80 -17.76
CA LEU A 159 3.66 8.43 -18.90
C LEU A 159 5.17 8.11 -19.01
N ARG A 160 5.71 7.30 -18.09
CA ARG A 160 7.14 6.96 -17.99
C ARG A 160 8.07 8.16 -17.72
N ASN A 161 7.52 9.27 -17.22
CA ASN A 161 8.26 10.42 -16.73
C ASN A 161 8.79 10.14 -15.31
N TYR A 162 9.69 9.17 -15.18
CA TYR A 162 10.07 8.61 -13.89
C TYR A 162 10.72 9.63 -12.93
N GLN A 163 11.49 10.60 -13.46
CA GLN A 163 12.12 11.62 -12.63
C GLN A 163 11.09 12.58 -12.03
N ASP A 164 10.09 13.00 -12.83
CA ASP A 164 9.00 13.85 -12.38
C ASP A 164 8.08 13.11 -11.40
N ALA A 165 7.86 11.80 -11.63
CA ALA A 165 7.12 10.95 -10.70
C ALA A 165 7.81 10.88 -9.32
N ILE A 166 9.14 10.65 -9.30
CA ILE A 166 9.93 10.66 -8.05
C ILE A 166 9.84 12.03 -7.36
N TYR A 167 9.96 13.13 -8.11
CA TYR A 167 9.82 14.47 -7.55
C TYR A 167 8.46 14.67 -6.88
N ASP A 168 7.38 14.37 -7.58
CA ASP A 168 6.01 14.54 -7.10
C ASP A 168 5.73 13.65 -5.87
N TYR A 169 6.13 12.37 -5.91
CA TYR A 169 5.99 11.51 -4.74
C TYR A 169 6.80 12.01 -3.54
N SER A 170 8.01 12.52 -3.78
CA SER A 170 8.84 13.09 -2.70
C SER A 170 8.19 14.33 -2.09
N LYS A 171 7.63 15.23 -2.91
CA LYS A 171 6.86 16.36 -2.41
C LYS A 171 5.63 15.94 -1.60
N SER A 172 4.90 14.91 -2.05
CA SER A 172 3.79 14.38 -1.26
C SER A 172 4.24 13.83 0.10
N ILE A 173 5.40 13.16 0.15
CA ILE A 173 5.98 12.60 1.38
C ILE A 173 6.45 13.70 2.31
N ASP A 174 7.10 14.75 1.80
CA ASP A 174 7.55 15.88 2.60
C ASP A 174 6.38 16.59 3.30
N ILE A 175 5.24 16.69 2.62
CA ILE A 175 4.03 17.32 3.17
C ILE A 175 3.29 16.39 4.13
N ASN A 176 3.12 15.10 3.78
CA ASN A 176 2.48 14.10 4.62
C ASN A 176 3.31 12.81 4.68
N PRO A 177 4.24 12.70 5.65
CA PRO A 177 5.17 11.58 5.73
C PRO A 177 4.53 10.26 6.15
N ASN A 178 3.25 10.27 6.55
CA ASN A 178 2.51 9.09 6.98
C ASN A 178 1.60 8.50 5.89
N ALA A 179 1.45 9.19 4.74
CA ALA A 179 0.71 8.67 3.60
C ALA A 179 1.46 7.49 2.95
N ALA A 180 0.82 6.33 2.84
CA ALA A 180 1.48 5.10 2.35
C ALA A 180 1.57 5.06 0.82
N GLU A 181 0.60 5.64 0.13
CA GLU A 181 0.48 5.67 -1.33
C GLU A 181 1.71 6.26 -2.05
N PRO A 182 2.24 7.44 -1.68
CA PRO A 182 3.38 8.01 -2.39
C PRO A 182 4.67 7.20 -2.20
N TYR A 183 4.86 6.53 -1.06
CA TYR A 183 5.99 5.60 -0.90
C TYR A 183 5.85 4.38 -1.80
N LEU A 184 4.66 3.77 -1.88
CA LEU A 184 4.44 2.66 -2.79
C LEU A 184 4.67 3.08 -4.25
N GLY A 185 4.12 4.22 -4.65
CA GLY A 185 4.30 4.78 -6.00
C GLY A 185 5.78 5.00 -6.33
N ARG A 186 6.53 5.65 -5.43
CA ARG A 186 7.96 5.90 -5.61
C ARG A 186 8.79 4.61 -5.62
N ALA A 187 8.45 3.64 -4.77
CA ALA A 187 9.08 2.31 -4.79
C ALA A 187 8.88 1.59 -6.13
N LEU A 188 7.69 1.67 -6.72
CA LEU A 188 7.42 1.09 -8.04
C LEU A 188 8.26 1.75 -9.13
N VAL A 189 8.48 3.07 -9.05
CA VAL A 189 9.39 3.78 -9.97
C VAL A 189 10.84 3.35 -9.75
N TYR A 190 11.29 3.20 -8.51
CA TYR A 190 12.65 2.70 -8.21
C TYR A 190 12.87 1.28 -8.71
N ILE A 191 11.87 0.40 -8.63
CA ILE A 191 11.92 -0.97 -9.19
C ILE A 191 12.14 -0.94 -10.71
N VAL A 192 11.46 -0.05 -11.43
CA VAL A 192 11.66 0.11 -12.88
C VAL A 192 13.07 0.61 -13.19
N LYS A 193 13.67 1.40 -12.30
CA LYS A 193 15.06 1.86 -12.38
C LYS A 193 16.07 0.85 -11.79
N GLU A 194 15.61 -0.34 -11.40
CA GLU A 194 16.41 -1.39 -10.76
C GLU A 194 17.08 -0.99 -9.43
N ASP A 195 16.64 0.12 -8.80
CA ASP A 195 17.07 0.52 -7.47
C ASP A 195 16.24 -0.18 -6.40
N TYR A 196 16.48 -1.49 -6.26
CA TYR A 196 15.75 -2.32 -5.31
C TYR A 196 16.02 -1.95 -3.85
N ALA A 197 17.15 -1.31 -3.55
CA ALA A 197 17.49 -0.85 -2.21
C ALA A 197 16.60 0.34 -1.79
N ALA A 198 16.50 1.36 -2.65
CA ALA A 198 15.60 2.49 -2.42
C ALA A 198 14.13 2.05 -2.40
N ALA A 199 13.74 1.15 -3.31
CA ALA A 199 12.39 0.58 -3.30
C ALA A 199 12.06 -0.13 -1.99
N ALA A 200 12.96 -0.99 -1.48
CA ALA A 200 12.75 -1.69 -0.22
C ALA A 200 12.64 -0.73 0.98
N ALA A 201 13.38 0.39 0.97
CA ALA A 201 13.29 1.42 2.00
C ALA A 201 11.92 2.14 1.98
N ASP A 202 11.42 2.53 0.80
CA ASP A 202 10.10 3.13 0.67
C ASP A 202 8.97 2.15 1.05
N LEU A 203 9.11 0.87 0.70
CA LEU A 203 8.12 -0.15 1.06
C LEU A 203 8.02 -0.38 2.56
N VAL A 204 9.09 -0.16 3.34
CA VAL A 204 9.00 -0.15 4.81
C VAL A 204 8.04 0.95 5.27
N MET A 205 8.13 2.14 4.68
CA MET A 205 7.27 3.26 5.04
C MET A 205 5.82 3.06 4.57
N ALA A 206 5.61 2.51 3.37
CA ALA A 206 4.28 2.13 2.88
C ALA A 206 3.59 1.10 3.80
N ILE A 207 4.33 0.10 4.28
CA ILE A 207 3.82 -0.89 5.25
C ILE A 207 3.50 -0.24 6.60
N LYS A 208 4.33 0.70 7.07
CA LYS A 208 4.11 1.41 8.34
C LYS A 208 2.86 2.30 8.28
N GLY A 209 2.66 3.03 7.19
CA GLY A 209 1.52 3.92 6.97
C GLY A 209 0.20 3.20 6.67
N SER A 210 0.24 1.96 6.17
CA SER A 210 -0.94 1.14 5.90
C SER A 210 -1.29 0.18 7.04
N ILE A 211 -2.48 -0.43 7.00
CA ILE A 211 -2.91 -1.45 7.97
C ILE A 211 -3.15 -2.81 7.30
N PRO A 212 -3.03 -3.95 8.03
CA PRO A 212 -3.21 -5.30 7.47
C PRO A 212 -4.59 -5.60 6.85
N LEU A 213 -5.55 -4.70 7.03
CA LEU A 213 -6.90 -4.77 6.44
C LEU A 213 -6.98 -4.14 5.05
N GLN A 214 -5.93 -3.43 4.61
CA GLN A 214 -5.87 -2.81 3.28
C GLN A 214 -5.09 -3.71 2.31
N PRO A 215 -5.54 -3.86 1.05
CA PRO A 215 -4.80 -4.61 0.03
C PRO A 215 -3.37 -4.10 -0.18
N MET A 216 -3.16 -2.78 -0.08
CA MET A 216 -1.86 -2.13 -0.23
C MET A 216 -0.81 -2.63 0.78
N PHE A 217 -1.20 -3.02 1.99
CA PHE A 217 -0.29 -3.56 2.99
C PHE A 217 0.36 -4.86 2.51
N TRP A 218 -0.46 -5.77 1.98
CA TRP A 218 -0.02 -7.07 1.48
C TRP A 218 0.73 -6.95 0.15
N GLN A 219 0.29 -6.03 -0.72
CA GLN A 219 1.01 -5.69 -1.93
C GLN A 219 2.43 -5.18 -1.61
N SER A 220 2.55 -4.25 -0.65
CA SER A 220 3.83 -3.67 -0.27
C SER A 220 4.77 -4.72 0.34
N ARG A 221 4.26 -5.60 1.21
CA ARG A 221 5.05 -6.74 1.75
C ARG A 221 5.54 -7.68 0.66
N ARG A 222 4.68 -8.08 -0.27
CA ARG A 222 5.06 -8.95 -1.39
C ARG A 222 6.17 -8.32 -2.22
N ILE A 223 5.98 -7.07 -2.65
CA ILE A 223 6.95 -6.36 -3.49
C ILE A 223 8.27 -6.16 -2.73
N LYS A 224 8.22 -5.93 -1.42
CA LYS A 224 9.44 -5.81 -0.59
C LYS A 224 10.21 -7.12 -0.53
N GLY A 225 9.51 -8.25 -0.40
CA GLY A 225 10.10 -9.58 -0.53
C GLY A 225 10.77 -9.80 -1.88
N GLU A 226 10.12 -9.38 -2.97
CA GLU A 226 10.69 -9.43 -4.32
C GLU A 226 11.95 -8.56 -4.47
N CYS A 227 11.97 -7.35 -3.88
CA CYS A 227 13.16 -6.51 -3.86
C CYS A 227 14.30 -7.18 -3.09
N HIS A 228 14.02 -7.82 -1.95
CA HIS A 228 15.03 -8.54 -1.18
C HIS A 228 15.60 -9.74 -1.94
N LEU A 229 14.80 -10.46 -2.74
CA LEU A 229 15.31 -11.50 -3.65
C LEU A 229 16.30 -10.93 -4.66
N LYS A 230 15.97 -9.80 -5.31
CA LYS A 230 16.87 -9.14 -6.26
C LYS A 230 18.17 -8.66 -5.62
N LEU A 231 18.13 -8.30 -4.34
CA LEU A 231 19.30 -7.94 -3.54
C LEU A 231 20.02 -9.13 -2.91
N LYS A 232 19.58 -10.38 -3.16
CA LYS A 232 20.09 -11.61 -2.53
C LYS A 232 20.04 -11.59 -0.99
N GLN A 233 19.09 -10.85 -0.42
CA GLN A 233 18.86 -10.75 1.02
C GLN A 233 17.82 -11.80 1.45
N TRP A 234 18.21 -13.07 1.39
CA TRP A 234 17.32 -14.23 1.49
C TRP A 234 16.52 -14.26 2.79
N ASP A 235 17.16 -14.02 3.94
CA ASP A 235 16.48 -13.99 5.24
C ASP A 235 15.35 -12.95 5.29
N LYS A 236 15.59 -11.77 4.69
CA LYS A 236 14.61 -10.68 4.64
C LYS A 236 13.49 -10.99 3.66
N ALA A 237 13.82 -11.60 2.51
CA ALA A 237 12.82 -12.05 1.54
C ALA A 237 11.90 -13.11 2.15
N GLU A 238 12.46 -14.12 2.82
CA GLU A 238 11.71 -15.15 3.54
C GLU A 238 10.77 -14.51 4.57
N PHE A 239 11.28 -13.60 5.40
CA PHE A 239 10.49 -12.95 6.45
C PHE A 239 9.24 -12.28 5.88
N GLU A 240 9.37 -11.48 4.82
CA GLU A 240 8.23 -10.77 4.23
C GLU A 240 7.26 -11.72 3.52
N LEU A 241 7.78 -12.64 2.71
CA LEU A 241 6.96 -13.53 1.88
C LEU A 241 6.22 -14.57 2.73
N LYS A 242 6.79 -15.01 3.86
CA LYS A 242 6.14 -15.94 4.80
C LYS A 242 4.78 -15.43 5.29
N PHE A 243 4.64 -14.15 5.57
CA PHE A 243 3.35 -13.59 5.99
C PHE A 243 2.36 -13.55 4.83
N VAL A 244 2.83 -13.22 3.62
CA VAL A 244 1.99 -13.18 2.42
C VAL A 244 1.46 -14.56 2.06
N THR A 245 2.30 -15.60 2.09
CA THR A 245 1.92 -16.97 1.71
C THR A 245 0.98 -17.63 2.73
N LYS A 246 1.02 -17.20 4.00
CA LYS A 246 0.10 -17.67 5.06
C LYS A 246 -1.25 -16.94 5.06
N ARG A 247 -1.37 -15.79 4.39
CA ARG A 247 -2.59 -15.00 4.36
C ARG A 247 -3.61 -15.67 3.44
N GLN A 248 -4.81 -15.91 3.94
CA GLN A 248 -5.95 -16.31 3.10
C GLN A 248 -6.54 -15.05 2.47
N PHE A 249 -6.34 -14.90 1.16
CA PHE A 249 -6.95 -13.85 0.35
C PHE A 249 -8.28 -14.36 -0.22
N THR A 250 -9.31 -13.52 -0.20
CA THR A 250 -10.56 -13.74 -0.93
C THR A 250 -10.37 -13.40 -2.41
N GLU A 251 -11.23 -13.90 -3.29
CA GLU A 251 -11.07 -13.73 -4.75
C GLU A 251 -11.19 -12.26 -5.21
N ASP A 252 -11.92 -11.44 -4.46
CA ASP A 252 -12.06 -10.00 -4.68
C ASP A 252 -10.85 -9.19 -4.19
N ASP A 253 -9.96 -9.78 -3.37
CA ASP A 253 -8.73 -9.11 -2.95
C ASP A 253 -7.76 -8.99 -4.15
N PRO A 254 -7.28 -7.78 -4.48
CA PRO A 254 -6.31 -7.58 -5.57
C PRO A 254 -5.02 -8.41 -5.45
N ASN A 255 -4.69 -8.89 -4.25
CA ASN A 255 -3.53 -9.75 -3.97
C ASN A 255 -3.78 -11.24 -4.27
N TYR A 256 -5.03 -11.67 -4.44
CA TYR A 256 -5.38 -13.07 -4.68
C TYR A 256 -4.63 -13.68 -5.87
N LYS A 257 -4.50 -12.91 -6.96
CA LYS A 257 -3.81 -13.33 -8.19
C LYS A 257 -2.31 -13.53 -8.01
N TRP A 258 -1.71 -13.01 -6.93
CA TRP A 258 -0.26 -13.06 -6.69
C TRP A 258 0.18 -14.24 -5.83
N ARG A 259 -0.75 -15.06 -5.32
CA ARG A 259 -0.43 -16.16 -4.38
C ARG A 259 0.58 -17.16 -4.94
N LYS A 260 0.40 -17.59 -6.20
CA LYS A 260 1.32 -18.53 -6.87
C LYS A 260 2.74 -17.97 -6.94
N ARG A 261 2.89 -16.72 -7.41
CA ARG A 261 4.18 -16.01 -7.47
C ARG A 261 4.79 -15.80 -6.09
N ALA A 262 3.99 -15.45 -5.08
CA ALA A 262 4.48 -15.28 -3.72
C ALA A 262 5.02 -16.59 -3.14
N LEU A 263 4.36 -17.73 -3.39
CA LEU A 263 4.86 -19.06 -2.99
C LEU A 263 6.14 -19.45 -3.73
N CYS A 264 6.21 -19.22 -5.04
CA CYS A 264 7.43 -19.46 -5.82
C CYS A 264 8.62 -18.65 -5.26
N ASN A 265 8.43 -17.34 -5.06
CA ASN A 265 9.43 -16.44 -4.50
C ASN A 265 9.85 -16.83 -3.08
N TYR A 266 8.89 -17.30 -2.28
CA TYR A 266 9.16 -17.80 -0.93
C TYR A 266 10.00 -19.09 -0.98
N GLY A 267 9.67 -20.02 -1.88
CA GLY A 267 10.44 -21.24 -2.12
C GLY A 267 11.87 -20.95 -2.55
N ILE A 268 12.09 -19.98 -3.44
CA ILE A 268 13.43 -19.54 -3.86
C ILE A 268 14.22 -19.00 -2.66
N ALA A 269 13.63 -18.12 -1.84
CA ALA A 269 14.29 -17.60 -0.64
C ALA A 269 14.71 -18.71 0.34
N LEU A 270 13.89 -19.76 0.49
CA LEU A 270 14.17 -20.92 1.33
C LEU A 270 15.25 -21.82 0.73
N PHE A 271 15.19 -22.06 -0.58
CA PHE A 271 16.16 -22.86 -1.30
C PHE A 271 17.57 -22.28 -1.17
N GLU A 272 17.74 -20.98 -1.37
CA GLU A 272 19.03 -20.28 -1.23
C GLU A 272 19.59 -20.32 0.19
N GLN A 273 18.73 -20.57 1.19
CA GLN A 273 19.11 -20.78 2.58
C GLN A 273 19.27 -22.26 2.95
N GLN A 274 19.23 -23.17 1.97
CA GLN A 274 19.32 -24.62 2.16
C GLN A 274 18.18 -25.22 2.99
N LYS A 275 17.04 -24.51 3.11
CA LYS A 275 15.83 -24.97 3.79
C LYS A 275 14.98 -25.81 2.83
N TYR A 276 15.58 -26.86 2.27
CA TYR A 276 15.06 -27.58 1.10
C TYR A 276 13.69 -28.23 1.34
N GLN A 277 13.44 -28.80 2.53
CA GLN A 277 12.14 -29.38 2.88
C GLN A 277 11.00 -28.35 2.84
N ASP A 278 11.24 -27.13 3.31
CA ASP A 278 10.22 -26.08 3.29
C ASP A 278 10.13 -25.41 1.91
N ALA A 279 11.24 -25.34 1.17
CA ALA A 279 11.24 -24.89 -0.23
C ALA A 279 10.39 -25.81 -1.10
N LEU A 280 10.53 -27.13 -0.96
CA LEU A 280 9.74 -28.11 -1.71
C LEU A 280 8.23 -27.94 -1.45
N LYS A 281 7.83 -27.80 -0.18
CA LYS A 281 6.42 -27.50 0.18
C LYS A 281 5.92 -26.21 -0.46
N ALA A 282 6.74 -25.17 -0.53
CA ALA A 282 6.37 -23.91 -1.16
C ALA A 282 6.17 -24.06 -2.67
N PHE A 283 7.05 -24.79 -3.35
CA PHE A 283 6.93 -25.06 -4.79
C PHE A 283 5.74 -25.96 -5.12
N ASP A 284 5.50 -27.02 -4.36
CA ASP A 284 4.32 -27.88 -4.50
C ASP A 284 3.03 -27.07 -4.25
N GLY A 285 3.04 -26.23 -3.21
CA GLY A 285 1.95 -25.29 -2.94
C GLY A 285 1.70 -24.35 -4.11
N ALA A 286 2.75 -23.81 -4.75
CA ALA A 286 2.60 -22.96 -5.94
C ALA A 286 2.03 -23.73 -7.14
N LEU A 287 2.47 -24.97 -7.39
CA LEU A 287 1.96 -25.83 -8.47
C LEU A 287 0.50 -26.21 -8.28
N SER A 288 0.02 -26.32 -7.04
CA SER A 288 -1.40 -26.59 -6.74
C SER A 288 -2.34 -25.42 -7.09
N ILE A 289 -1.81 -24.22 -7.33
CA ILE A 289 -2.60 -23.03 -7.67
C ILE A 289 -2.73 -22.92 -9.21
N ASN A 290 -3.96 -23.07 -9.68
CA ASN A 290 -4.33 -22.97 -11.11
C ASN A 290 -4.96 -21.63 -11.49
N THR A 291 -5.11 -20.70 -10.53
CA THR A 291 -5.74 -19.38 -10.75
C THR A 291 -4.76 -18.25 -10.43
N GLY A 292 -4.94 -17.09 -11.06
CA GLY A 292 -4.13 -15.89 -10.82
C GLY A 292 -3.15 -15.59 -11.96
N LEU A 293 -2.08 -14.87 -11.63
CA LEU A 293 -1.05 -14.51 -12.59
C LEU A 293 -0.25 -15.72 -13.03
N GLU A 294 0.04 -15.78 -14.32
CA GLU A 294 0.95 -16.76 -14.88
C GLU A 294 2.34 -16.57 -14.27
N VAL A 295 2.93 -17.68 -13.84
CA VAL A 295 4.30 -17.76 -13.34
C VAL A 295 5.04 -18.68 -14.31
N PRO A 296 6.24 -18.31 -14.79
CA PRO A 296 7.02 -19.16 -15.68
C PRO A 296 7.18 -20.56 -15.09
N GLN A 297 6.53 -21.55 -15.70
CA GLN A 297 6.57 -22.94 -15.23
C GLN A 297 7.99 -23.50 -15.29
N SER A 298 8.77 -23.06 -16.28
CA SER A 298 10.19 -23.38 -16.42
C SER A 298 11.01 -23.04 -15.17
N GLU A 299 10.84 -21.85 -14.60
CA GLU A 299 11.57 -21.42 -13.41
C GLU A 299 11.09 -22.16 -12.16
N LEU A 300 9.77 -22.30 -11.99
CA LEU A 300 9.18 -23.02 -10.85
C LEU A 300 9.63 -24.49 -10.80
N LEU A 301 9.58 -25.19 -11.95
CA LEU A 301 10.00 -26.59 -12.05
C LEU A 301 11.52 -26.74 -11.93
N LEU A 302 12.31 -25.80 -12.46
CA LEU A 302 13.76 -25.79 -12.29
C LEU A 302 14.14 -25.82 -10.80
N TYR A 303 13.64 -24.86 -10.02
CA TYR A 303 13.95 -24.78 -8.59
C TYR A 303 13.37 -25.96 -7.81
N ARG A 304 12.19 -26.46 -8.19
CA ARG A 304 11.64 -27.68 -7.59
C ARG A 304 12.54 -28.89 -7.81
N GLY A 305 13.01 -29.11 -9.05
CA GLY A 305 13.93 -30.20 -9.38
C GLY A 305 15.28 -30.06 -8.66
N MET A 306 15.81 -28.84 -8.58
CA MET A 306 17.03 -28.56 -7.80
C MET A 306 16.82 -28.88 -6.32
N THR A 307 15.65 -28.56 -5.77
CA THR A 307 15.31 -28.88 -4.38
C THR A 307 15.25 -30.39 -4.14
N LEU A 308 14.61 -31.15 -5.02
CA LEU A 308 14.54 -32.61 -4.95
C LEU A 308 15.94 -33.24 -5.02
N GLN A 309 16.79 -32.76 -5.94
CA GLN A 309 18.17 -33.20 -6.04
C GLN A 309 18.95 -32.99 -4.73
N GLN A 310 18.82 -31.81 -4.11
CA GLN A 310 19.49 -31.51 -2.83
C GLN A 310 18.98 -32.39 -1.67
N LEU A 311 17.72 -32.84 -1.74
CA LEU A 311 17.13 -33.76 -0.76
C LEU A 311 17.50 -35.23 -1.03
N GLY A 312 18.13 -35.55 -2.17
CA GLY A 312 18.37 -36.92 -2.59
C GLY A 312 17.08 -37.67 -2.99
N GLU A 313 16.00 -36.93 -3.28
CA GLU A 313 14.73 -37.51 -3.71
C GLU A 313 14.77 -37.87 -5.19
N SER A 314 14.25 -39.04 -5.55
CA SER A 314 14.13 -39.49 -6.94
C SER A 314 13.16 -38.61 -7.75
N GLY A 315 13.26 -38.65 -9.08
CA GLY A 315 12.33 -37.96 -9.97
C GLY A 315 12.72 -36.51 -10.30
N PHE A 316 13.79 -35.97 -9.71
CA PHE A 316 14.27 -34.63 -10.03
C PHE A 316 14.67 -34.46 -11.50
N GLN A 317 15.19 -35.51 -12.15
CA GLN A 317 15.52 -35.50 -13.58
C GLN A 317 14.26 -35.30 -14.45
N GLN A 318 13.17 -36.01 -14.15
CA GLN A 318 11.90 -35.84 -14.87
C GLN A 318 11.34 -34.42 -14.71
N VAL A 319 11.47 -33.85 -13.51
CA VAL A 319 11.05 -32.46 -13.25
C VAL A 319 11.89 -31.47 -14.05
N TRP A 320 13.19 -31.73 -14.22
CA TRP A 320 14.04 -30.90 -15.08
C TRP A 320 13.78 -31.10 -16.56
N GLU A 321 13.44 -32.31 -17.01
CA GLU A 321 13.00 -32.55 -18.40
C GLU A 321 11.74 -31.74 -18.68
N GLU A 322 10.78 -31.75 -17.76
CA GLU A 322 9.58 -30.93 -17.85
C GLU A 322 9.93 -29.43 -17.85
N ALA A 323 10.80 -28.97 -16.95
CA ALA A 323 11.26 -27.59 -16.92
C ALA A 323 11.94 -27.16 -18.24
N ALA A 324 12.76 -28.03 -18.83
CA ALA A 324 13.42 -27.80 -20.11
C ALA A 324 12.43 -27.73 -21.27
N ASN A 325 11.39 -28.58 -21.25
CA ASN A 325 10.27 -28.53 -22.22
C ASN A 325 9.48 -27.21 -22.12
N TYR A 326 9.39 -26.63 -20.92
CA TYR A 326 8.85 -25.28 -20.71
C TYR A 326 9.85 -24.15 -21.02
N GLY A 327 11.05 -24.47 -21.54
CA GLY A 327 12.05 -23.50 -22.00
C GLY A 327 13.13 -23.15 -20.97
N SER A 328 13.32 -23.94 -19.91
CA SER A 328 14.43 -23.74 -18.96
C SER A 328 15.75 -24.24 -19.55
N GLU A 329 16.56 -23.34 -20.10
CA GLU A 329 17.93 -23.66 -20.56
C GLU A 329 18.78 -24.24 -19.42
N ARG A 330 18.64 -23.68 -18.22
CA ARG A 330 19.38 -24.14 -17.04
C ARG A 330 19.02 -25.57 -16.64
N ALA A 331 17.75 -25.98 -16.78
CA ALA A 331 17.36 -27.36 -16.51
C ALA A 331 17.98 -28.33 -17.54
N ALA A 332 18.01 -27.93 -18.82
CA ALA A 332 18.64 -28.71 -19.88
C ALA A 332 20.16 -28.88 -19.63
N GLU A 333 20.85 -27.82 -19.21
CA GLU A 333 22.27 -27.89 -18.82
C GLU A 333 22.50 -28.86 -17.65
N LEU A 334 21.66 -28.78 -16.61
CA LEU A 334 21.78 -29.64 -15.43
C LEU A 334 21.55 -31.12 -15.76
N LEU A 335 20.66 -31.42 -16.71
CA LEU A 335 20.45 -32.79 -17.21
C LEU A 335 21.66 -33.33 -17.97
N GLN A 336 22.36 -32.49 -18.74
CA GLN A 336 23.57 -32.91 -19.48
C GLN A 336 24.78 -33.13 -18.57
N ALA A 337 24.76 -32.54 -17.37
CA ALA A 337 25.86 -32.63 -16.40
C ALA A 337 25.79 -33.86 -15.48
N ILE A 338 24.77 -34.71 -15.63
CA ILE A 338 24.57 -35.97 -14.90
C ILE A 338 24.80 -37.13 -15.86
#